data_AF-A0A7W7M8S1-F1
#
_entry.id   AF-A0A7W7M8S1-F1
#
_cell.length_a   1.000
_cell.length_b   1.000
_cell.length_c   1.000
_cell.angle_alpha   90.00
_cell.angle_beta   90.00
_cell.angle_gamma   90.00
#
_symmetry.space_group_name_H-M   'P 1'
#
loop_
_entity.id
_entity.type
_entity.pdbx_description
1 polymer ?
#
loop_
_entity_poly.entity_id
_entity_poly.type
_entity_poly.pdbx_seq_one_letter_code
_entity_poly.pdbx_strand_id
1 'polypeptide(L)'
;MSDSDFAWYDPDVVEVAVEGLRDESRKWHDLSDRMGVVARRAQHLNLSESAFMVSDALVGPVTAGDLLRGYTAMQDLLAGLFEQGVQQFESMADALRKNADEYEHADRASAKSFDDIAVS
;
A
#
# COMPACT_ATOMS: atom_id res chain seq x y z
N MET A 1 40.99 6.79 16.19
CA MET A 1 39.94 5.76 16.04
C MET A 1 38.62 6.49 16.16
N SER A 2 37.68 6.13 15.31
CA SER A 2 36.60 6.98 14.81
C SER A 2 35.56 7.40 15.85
N ASP A 3 35.26 8.69 15.94
CA ASP A 3 34.14 9.29 16.71
C ASP A 3 32.75 8.99 16.08
N SER A 4 32.70 8.17 15.02
CA SER A 4 31.47 7.93 14.24
C SER A 4 30.61 6.76 14.73
N ASP A 5 31.10 5.95 15.66
CA ASP A 5 30.47 4.65 15.98
C ASP A 5 29.40 4.74 17.09
N PHE A 6 29.23 5.90 17.74
CA PHE A 6 28.32 6.07 18.88
C PHE A 6 27.00 6.80 18.59
N ALA A 7 26.81 7.37 17.39
CA ALA A 7 25.64 8.21 17.09
C ALA A 7 24.34 7.45 16.78
N TRP A 8 24.38 6.12 16.66
CA TRP A 8 23.20 5.30 16.31
C TRP A 8 22.28 5.00 17.50
N TYR A 9 22.74 5.22 18.73
CA TYR A 9 21.99 5.00 19.97
C TYR A 9 21.59 6.29 20.68
N ASP A 10 21.75 7.44 20.02
CA ASP A 10 21.25 8.71 20.54
C ASP A 10 19.71 8.65 20.56
N PRO A 11 19.06 8.84 21.73
CA PRO A 11 17.59 8.83 21.85
C PRO A 11 16.91 9.76 20.84
N ASP A 12 17.53 10.90 20.53
CA ASP A 12 17.00 11.88 19.57
C ASP A 12 17.01 11.30 18.14
N VAL A 13 18.01 10.46 17.81
CA VAL A 13 18.10 9.80 16.49
C VAL A 13 17.07 8.67 16.37
N VAL A 14 16.83 7.92 17.45
CA VAL A 14 15.82 6.86 17.48
C VAL A 14 14.41 7.45 17.36
N GLU A 15 14.12 8.53 18.08
CA GLU A 15 12.83 9.23 18.02
C GLU A 15 12.56 9.75 16.59
N VAL A 16 13.52 10.45 15.99
CA VAL A 16 13.40 10.94 14.60
C VAL A 16 13.21 9.80 13.60
N ALA A 17 13.91 8.67 13.79
CA ALA A 17 13.74 7.50 12.92
C ALA A 17 12.36 6.86 13.06
N VAL A 18 11.84 6.72 14.29
CA VAL A 18 10.49 6.20 14.58
C VAL A 18 9.42 7.13 13.99
N GLU A 19 9.56 8.44 14.16
CA GLU A 19 8.66 9.42 13.56
C GLU A 19 8.68 9.34 12.04
N GLY A 20 9.86 9.21 11.43
CA GLY A 20 10.02 9.01 10.00
C GLY A 20 9.31 7.76 9.48
N LEU A 21 9.41 6.63 10.20
CA LEU A 21 8.70 5.39 9.87
C LEU A 21 7.18 5.57 9.95
N ARG A 22 6.68 6.32 10.96
CA ARG A 22 5.25 6.61 11.12
C ARG A 22 4.73 7.54 10.02
N ASP A 23 5.49 8.57 9.67
CA ASP A 23 5.16 9.46 8.55
C ASP A 23 5.11 8.70 7.23
N GLU A 24 6.07 7.82 6.99
CA GLU A 24 6.09 7.02 5.78
C GLU A 24 4.92 6.04 5.75
N SER A 25 4.63 5.34 6.86
CA SER A 25 3.44 4.48 6.99
C SER A 25 2.14 5.22 6.64
N ARG A 26 1.96 6.46 7.12
CA ARG A 26 0.79 7.30 6.77
C ARG A 26 0.68 7.55 5.27
N LYS A 27 1.79 7.81 4.56
CA LYS A 27 1.79 8.02 3.11
C LYS A 27 1.37 6.75 2.37
N TRP A 28 1.85 5.58 2.80
CA TRP A 28 1.45 4.31 2.20
C TRP A 28 -0.04 4.00 2.41
N HIS A 29 -0.61 4.34 3.57
CA HIS A 29 -2.05 4.27 3.77
C HIS A 29 -2.82 5.25 2.86
N ASP A 30 -2.38 6.50 2.70
CA ASP A 30 -3.02 7.45 1.77
C ASP A 30 -2.98 6.94 0.32
N LEU A 31 -1.85 6.35 -0.10
CA LEU A 31 -1.74 5.72 -1.40
C LEU A 31 -2.68 4.53 -1.55
N SER A 32 -2.85 3.72 -0.52
CA SER A 32 -3.84 2.64 -0.48
C SER A 32 -5.26 3.17 -0.67
N ASP A 33 -5.66 4.18 0.11
CA ASP A 33 -6.99 4.77 0.05
C ASP A 33 -7.29 5.32 -1.35
N ARG A 34 -6.33 6.02 -1.94
CA ARG A 34 -6.43 6.57 -3.30
C ARG A 34 -6.52 5.46 -4.35
N MET A 35 -5.73 4.39 -4.21
CA MET A 35 -5.83 3.23 -5.10
C MET A 35 -7.18 2.53 -4.93
N GLY A 36 -7.73 2.47 -3.72
CA GLY A 36 -9.06 1.92 -3.45
C GLY A 36 -10.16 2.69 -4.18
N VAL A 37 -10.02 4.02 -4.31
CA VAL A 37 -10.92 4.83 -5.14
C VAL A 37 -10.81 4.44 -6.62
N VAL A 38 -9.59 4.22 -7.13
CA VAL A 38 -9.36 3.80 -8.53
C VAL A 38 -9.93 2.40 -8.80
N ALA A 39 -9.67 1.44 -7.91
CA ALA A 39 -10.19 0.08 -7.98
C ALA A 39 -11.73 0.07 -8.04
N ARG A 40 -12.38 0.79 -7.11
CA ARG A 40 -13.85 0.93 -7.11
C ARG A 40 -14.34 1.57 -8.40
N ARG A 41 -13.69 2.61 -8.91
CA ARG A 41 -14.10 3.24 -10.18
C ARG A 41 -13.99 2.26 -11.35
N ALA A 42 -12.90 1.50 -11.44
CA ALA A 42 -12.71 0.50 -12.49
C ALA A 42 -13.81 -0.57 -12.49
N GLN A 43 -14.25 -1.03 -11.31
CA GLN A 43 -15.37 -1.97 -11.17
C GLN A 43 -16.71 -1.43 -11.66
N HIS A 44 -16.89 -0.10 -11.67
CA HIS A 44 -18.14 0.55 -12.09
C HIS A 44 -18.13 1.05 -13.53
N LEU A 45 -17.03 0.87 -14.28
CA LEU A 45 -16.95 1.18 -15.70
C LEU A 45 -17.66 0.11 -16.53
N ASN A 46 -18.99 0.09 -16.48
CA ASN A 46 -19.78 -0.87 -17.23
C ASN A 46 -20.25 -0.24 -18.55
N LEU A 47 -19.93 -0.90 -19.66
CA LEU A 47 -20.48 -0.55 -20.97
C LEU A 47 -21.57 -1.55 -21.34
N SER A 48 -22.67 -1.03 -21.90
CA SER A 48 -23.71 -1.88 -22.47
C SER A 48 -23.25 -2.49 -23.79
N GLU A 49 -23.83 -3.62 -24.18
CA GLU A 49 -23.56 -4.28 -25.46
C GLU A 49 -23.76 -3.32 -26.67
N SER A 50 -24.67 -2.36 -26.54
CA SER A 50 -24.90 -1.33 -27.55
C SER A 50 -23.67 -0.45 -27.86
N ALA A 51 -22.72 -0.34 -26.92
CA ALA A 51 -21.46 0.37 -27.14
C ALA A 51 -20.53 -0.36 -28.14
N PHE A 52 -20.79 -1.64 -28.40
CA PHE A 52 -20.01 -2.51 -29.28
C PHE A 52 -20.75 -2.92 -30.55
N MET A 53 -21.94 -2.36 -30.82
CA MET A 53 -22.70 -2.70 -32.02
C MET A 53 -21.92 -2.37 -33.28
N VAL A 54 -21.83 -3.37 -34.17
CA VAL A 54 -21.32 -3.23 -35.54
C VAL A 54 -22.53 -3.22 -36.48
N SER A 55 -22.51 -2.37 -37.52
CA SER A 55 -23.65 -2.15 -38.42
C SER A 55 -24.02 -3.35 -39.31
N ASP A 56 -23.26 -4.45 -39.26
CA ASP A 56 -23.51 -5.65 -40.05
C ASP A 56 -24.59 -6.53 -39.37
N ALA A 57 -25.66 -6.86 -40.09
CA ALA A 57 -26.78 -7.62 -39.54
C ALA A 57 -26.51 -9.12 -39.33
N LEU A 58 -25.53 -9.70 -40.03
CA LEU A 58 -25.18 -11.12 -39.95
C LEU A 58 -24.13 -11.38 -38.87
N VAL A 59 -23.11 -10.53 -38.80
CA VAL A 59 -21.94 -10.71 -37.93
C VAL A 59 -21.97 -9.77 -36.73
N GLY A 60 -22.66 -8.63 -36.83
CA GLY A 60 -22.63 -7.57 -35.84
C GLY A 60 -23.07 -7.98 -34.42
N PRO A 61 -24.14 -8.76 -34.23
CA PRO A 61 -24.51 -9.24 -32.89
C PRO A 61 -23.44 -10.15 -32.27
N VAL A 62 -22.84 -11.04 -33.06
CA VAL A 62 -21.78 -11.95 -32.58
C VAL A 62 -20.53 -11.15 -32.21
N THR A 63 -20.11 -10.23 -33.07
CA THR A 63 -18.95 -9.37 -32.82
C THR A 63 -19.17 -8.45 -31.61
N ALA A 64 -20.37 -7.89 -31.44
CA ALA A 64 -20.69 -7.06 -30.27
C ALA A 64 -20.57 -7.86 -28.95
N GLY A 65 -21.09 -9.09 -28.93
CA GLY A 65 -20.96 -9.99 -27.78
C GLY A 65 -19.50 -10.38 -27.48
N ASP A 66 -18.69 -10.64 -28.51
CA ASP A 66 -17.26 -10.94 -28.35
C ASP A 66 -16.48 -9.75 -27.80
N LEU A 67 -16.74 -8.55 -28.32
CA LEU A 67 -16.10 -7.31 -27.85
C LEU A 67 -16.51 -6.96 -26.42
N LEU A 68 -17.79 -7.13 -26.07
CA LEU A 68 -18.27 -6.94 -24.70
C LEU A 68 -17.55 -7.89 -23.74
N ARG A 69 -17.43 -9.19 -24.10
CA ARG A 69 -16.70 -10.16 -23.28
C ARG A 69 -15.23 -9.79 -23.11
N GLY A 70 -14.57 -9.36 -24.19
CA GLY A 70 -13.19 -8.89 -24.13
C GLY A 70 -13.02 -7.66 -23.23
N TYR A 71 -13.96 -6.72 -23.32
CA TYR A 71 -14.00 -5.53 -22.46
C TYR A 71 -14.17 -5.91 -20.99
N THR A 72 -15.17 -6.73 -20.66
CA THR A 72 -15.43 -7.18 -19.28
C THR A 72 -14.22 -7.92 -18.71
N ALA A 73 -13.58 -8.81 -19.49
CA ALA A 73 -12.38 -9.51 -19.04
C ALA A 73 -11.22 -8.55 -18.72
N MET A 74 -11.02 -7.52 -19.54
CA MET A 74 -10.00 -6.50 -19.29
C MET A 74 -10.35 -5.62 -18.07
N GLN A 75 -11.62 -5.28 -17.91
CA GLN A 75 -12.13 -4.53 -16.76
C GLN A 75 -11.89 -5.32 -15.46
N ASP A 76 -12.23 -6.61 -15.43
CA ASP A 76 -12.02 -7.50 -14.28
C ASP A 76 -10.53 -7.62 -13.95
N LEU A 77 -9.68 -7.78 -14.96
CA LEU A 77 -8.22 -7.82 -14.78
C LEU A 77 -7.70 -6.53 -14.14
N LEU A 78 -8.09 -5.37 -14.67
CA LEU A 78 -7.65 -4.07 -14.14
C LEU A 78 -8.15 -3.85 -12.71
N ALA A 79 -9.43 -4.15 -12.44
CA ALA A 79 -10.00 -4.06 -11.10
C ALA A 79 -9.22 -4.94 -10.11
N GLY A 80 -8.94 -6.19 -10.46
CA GLY A 80 -8.17 -7.10 -9.63
C GLY A 80 -6.73 -6.63 -9.39
N LEU A 81 -6.07 -6.05 -10.40
CA LEU A 81 -4.72 -5.48 -10.24
C LEU A 81 -4.73 -4.28 -9.28
N PHE A 82 -5.74 -3.41 -9.36
CA PHE A 82 -5.85 -2.29 -8.44
C PHE A 82 -6.15 -2.74 -7.01
N GLU A 83 -7.01 -3.75 -6.81
CA GLU A 83 -7.25 -4.32 -5.48
C GLU A 83 -5.99 -4.96 -4.88
N GLN A 84 -5.19 -5.66 -5.70
CA GLN A 84 -3.90 -6.17 -5.24
C GLN A 84 -2.94 -5.04 -4.87
N GLY A 85 -2.96 -3.93 -5.63
CA GLY A 85 -2.19 -2.72 -5.30
C GLY A 85 -2.57 -2.12 -3.96
N VAL A 86 -3.87 -2.03 -3.64
CA VAL A 86 -4.38 -1.60 -2.32
C VAL A 86 -3.76 -2.46 -1.22
N GLN A 87 -3.88 -3.79 -1.33
CA GLN A 87 -3.37 -4.72 -0.32
C GLN A 87 -1.84 -4.60 -0.14
N GLN A 88 -1.09 -4.37 -1.21
CA GLN A 88 0.36 -4.19 -1.12
C GLN A 88 0.72 -2.89 -0.40
N PHE A 89 0.01 -1.79 -0.67
CA PHE A 89 0.23 -0.53 0.03
C PHE A 89 -0.15 -0.61 1.51
N GLU A 90 -1.25 -1.28 1.86
CA GLU A 90 -1.61 -1.54 3.26
C GLU A 90 -0.53 -2.36 3.98
N SER A 91 -0.07 -3.44 3.35
CA SER A 91 0.98 -4.31 3.91
C SER A 91 2.28 -3.55 4.18
N MET A 92 2.68 -2.65 3.26
CA MET A 92 3.86 -1.78 3.47
C MET A 92 3.64 -0.80 4.63
N ALA A 93 2.46 -0.17 4.70
CA ALA A 93 2.13 0.75 5.76
C ALA A 93 2.15 0.08 7.14
N ASP A 94 1.56 -1.11 7.24
CA ASP A 94 1.52 -1.91 8.47
C ASP A 94 2.91 -2.38 8.88
N ALA A 95 3.74 -2.80 7.94
CA ALA A 95 5.12 -3.20 8.21
C ALA A 95 5.96 -2.03 8.76
N LEU A 96 5.84 -0.84 8.18
CA LEU A 96 6.54 0.36 8.66
C LEU A 96 6.10 0.75 10.07
N ARG A 97 4.79 0.72 10.33
CA ARG A 97 4.23 0.98 11.66
C ARG A 97 4.73 -0.04 12.68
N LYS A 98 4.71 -1.33 12.33
CA LYS A 98 5.20 -2.40 13.20
C LYS A 98 6.69 -2.22 13.52
N ASN A 99 7.52 -1.87 12.53
CA ASN A 99 8.93 -1.59 12.75
C ASN A 99 9.11 -0.40 13.72
N ALA A 100 8.33 0.68 13.57
CA ALA A 100 8.37 1.81 14.48
C ALA A 100 8.03 1.41 15.93
N ASP A 101 7.01 0.58 16.12
CA ASP A 101 6.61 0.06 17.43
C ASP A 101 7.70 -0.84 18.05
N GLU A 102 8.38 -1.66 17.23
CA GLU A 102 9.50 -2.50 17.65
C GLU A 102 10.73 -1.67 18.08
N TYR A 103 11.06 -0.60 17.34
CA TYR A 103 12.14 0.33 17.71
C TYR A 103 11.88 1.01 19.05
N GLU A 104 10.68 1.55 19.28
CA GLU A 104 10.32 2.14 20.58
C GLU A 104 10.33 1.14 21.72
N HIS A 105 9.98 -0.12 21.44
CA HIS A 105 10.01 -1.17 22.45
C HIS A 105 11.45 -1.51 22.85
N ALA A 106 12.34 -1.66 21.88
CA ALA A 106 13.75 -1.93 22.09
C ALA A 106 14.46 -0.78 22.84
N ASP A 107 14.13 0.47 22.50
CA ASP A 107 14.66 1.65 23.19
C ASP A 107 14.23 1.68 24.67
N ARG A 108 12.93 1.49 24.94
CA ARG A 108 12.41 1.42 26.32
C ARG A 108 12.99 0.27 27.14
N ALA A 109 13.26 -0.87 26.51
CA ALA A 109 13.89 -2.02 27.18
C ALA A 109 15.36 -1.72 27.53
N SER A 110 16.08 -1.03 26.63
CA SER A 110 17.49 -0.66 26.83
C SER A 110 17.63 0.39 27.93
N ALA A 111 16.77 1.43 27.92
CA ALA A 111 16.77 2.46 28.97
C ALA A 111 16.60 1.88 30.37
N LYS A 112 15.66 0.94 30.56
CA LYS A 112 15.47 0.24 31.85
C LYS A 112 16.68 -0.57 32.28
N SER A 113 17.36 -1.24 31.33
CA SER A 113 18.56 -2.00 31.65
C SER A 113 19.71 -1.11 32.13
N PHE A 114 19.81 0.13 31.66
CA PHE A 114 20.86 1.05 32.10
C PHE A 114 20.58 1.64 33.49
N ASP A 115 19.33 1.97 33.80
CA ASP A 115 18.92 2.42 35.15
C ASP A 115 19.23 1.34 36.21
N ASP A 116 18.96 0.06 35.91
CA ASP A 116 19.24 -1.04 36.84
C ASP A 116 20.74 -1.26 37.09
N ILE A 117 21.60 -0.96 36.10
CA ILE A 117 23.08 -1.05 36.23
C ILE A 117 23.65 0.17 36.96
N ALA A 118 23.07 1.36 36.77
CA ALA A 118 23.56 2.59 37.39
C ALA A 118 23.25 2.67 38.90
N VAL A 119 22.31 1.86 39.38
CA VAL A 119 21.85 1.82 40.79
C VAL A 119 22.48 0.65 41.57
N SER A 120 23.18 -0.28 40.91
CA SER A 120 23.92 -1.40 41.54
C SER A 120 25.38 -1.08 41.82
#